data_AF-A0A1H2X730-F1
#
_entry.id   AF-A0A1H2X730-F1
#
_cell.length_a   1.000
_cell.length_b   1.000
_cell.length_c   1.000
_cell.angle_alpha   90.00
_cell.angle_beta   90.00
_cell.angle_gamma   90.00
#
_symmetry.space_group_name_H-M   'P 1'
#
loop_
_entity.id
_entity.type
_entity.pdbx_description
1 polymer ?
#
loop_
_entity_poly.entity_id
_entity_poly.type
_entity_poly.pdbx_seq_one_letter_code
_entity_poly.pdbx_strand_id
1 'polypeptide(L)'
;MANRETLPTSDDLESNIRGLTDMFKSPGDIYSREFRLQEMKGCILYHIAYTDRERLQNSVLKPLQRATENRLEDVLPILDLKRVHDFHSAAEGDETG
;
A
#
# COMPACT_ATOMS: atom_id res chain seq x y z
N MET A 1 -23.62 8.68 -17.09
CA MET A 1 -23.06 8.66 -15.72
C MET A 1 -22.63 7.22 -15.46
N ALA A 2 -21.34 6.92 -15.55
CA ALA A 2 -20.87 5.55 -15.33
C ALA A 2 -20.96 5.26 -13.83
N ASN A 3 -21.68 4.20 -13.49
CA ASN A 3 -21.77 3.66 -12.14
C ASN A 3 -20.34 3.32 -11.70
N ARG A 4 -19.73 4.12 -10.82
CA ARG A 4 -18.43 3.78 -10.21
C ARG A 4 -18.70 2.65 -9.22
N GLU A 5 -18.78 1.43 -9.73
CA GLU A 5 -18.87 0.25 -8.88
C GLU A 5 -17.59 0.20 -8.04
N THR A 6 -17.75 0.39 -6.73
CA THR A 6 -16.67 0.21 -5.76
C THR A 6 -16.25 -1.24 -5.80
N LEU A 7 -15.09 -1.53 -6.41
CA LEU A 7 -14.52 -2.86 -6.44
C LEU A 7 -13.94 -3.17 -5.04
N PRO A 8 -14.54 -4.12 -4.29
CA PRO A 8 -14.07 -4.44 -2.95
C PRO A 8 -12.72 -5.17 -3.02
N THR A 9 -11.91 -5.00 -1.98
CA THR A 9 -10.72 -5.84 -1.78
C THR A 9 -11.13 -7.29 -1.49
N SER A 10 -10.28 -8.25 -1.86
CA SER A 10 -10.45 -9.67 -1.52
C SER A 10 -9.52 -10.10 -0.38
N ASP A 11 -9.68 -11.33 0.11
CA ASP A 11 -8.72 -11.93 1.06
C ASP A 11 -7.43 -12.43 0.37
N ASP A 12 -7.39 -12.42 -0.96
CA ASP A 12 -6.22 -12.83 -1.75
C ASP A 12 -5.32 -11.63 -2.07
N LEU A 13 -4.11 -11.64 -1.48
CA LEU A 13 -3.14 -10.55 -1.61
C LEU A 13 -2.74 -10.30 -3.08
N GLU A 14 -2.57 -11.35 -3.88
CA GLU A 14 -2.14 -11.20 -5.28
C GLU A 14 -3.24 -10.55 -6.14
N SER A 15 -4.49 -10.96 -5.94
CA SER A 15 -5.65 -10.32 -6.58
C SER A 15 -5.78 -8.86 -6.18
N ASN A 16 -5.53 -8.51 -4.93
CA ASN A 16 -5.53 -7.11 -4.48
C ASN A 16 -4.40 -6.30 -5.12
N ILE A 17 -3.19 -6.85 -5.20
CA ILE A 17 -2.05 -6.17 -5.86
C ILE A 17 -2.37 -5.89 -7.32
N ARG A 18 -2.89 -6.88 -8.05
CA ARG A 18 -3.28 -6.72 -9.46
C ARG A 18 -4.41 -5.69 -9.61
N GLY A 19 -5.47 -5.82 -8.82
CA GLY A 19 -6.62 -4.91 -8.85
C GLY A 19 -6.22 -3.46 -8.58
N LEU A 20 -5.35 -3.21 -7.59
CA LEU A 20 -4.81 -1.88 -7.33
C LEU A 20 -3.92 -1.38 -8.46
N THR A 21 -3.06 -2.25 -9.01
CA THR A 21 -2.15 -1.87 -10.10
C THR A 21 -2.93 -1.43 -11.34
N ASP A 22 -4.02 -2.12 -11.66
CA ASP A 22 -4.90 -1.81 -12.80
C ASP A 22 -5.67 -0.49 -12.64
N MET A 23 -5.84 0.00 -11.41
CA MET A 23 -6.50 1.29 -11.13
C MET A 23 -5.59 2.49 -11.39
N PHE A 24 -4.26 2.30 -11.38
CA PHE A 24 -3.33 3.40 -11.64
C PHE A 24 -3.23 3.71 -13.13
N LYS A 25 -3.17 5.00 -13.48
CA LYS A 25 -3.06 5.46 -14.88
C LYS A 25 -1.74 5.06 -15.57
N SER A 26 -0.71 4.76 -14.78
CA SER A 26 0.64 4.38 -15.26
C SER A 26 1.15 3.14 -14.52
N PRO A 27 0.61 1.94 -14.80
CA PRO A 27 0.95 0.72 -14.06
C PRO A 27 2.43 0.32 -14.19
N GLY A 28 3.10 0.69 -15.30
CA GLY A 28 4.54 0.42 -15.51
C GLY A 28 5.48 1.20 -14.58
N ASP A 29 4.97 2.26 -13.93
CA ASP A 29 5.72 3.08 -12.98
C ASP A 29 5.44 2.69 -11.52
N ILE A 30 4.53 1.75 -11.29
CA ILE A 30 4.20 1.21 -9.98
C ILE A 30 5.15 0.05 -9.67
N TYR A 31 5.87 0.18 -8.56
CA TYR A 31 6.80 -0.81 -8.08
C TYR A 31 6.22 -1.47 -6.83
N SER A 32 6.49 -2.76 -6.70
CA SER A 32 6.11 -3.54 -5.53
C SER A 32 7.32 -3.92 -4.68
N ARG A 33 7.14 -3.94 -3.36
CA ARG A 33 8.09 -4.50 -2.41
C ARG A 33 7.35 -5.36 -1.40
N GLU A 34 7.64 -6.66 -1.44
CA GLU A 34 7.14 -7.58 -0.44
C GLU A 34 7.80 -7.33 0.91
N PHE A 35 7.04 -7.52 1.98
CA PHE A 35 7.56 -7.54 3.35
C PHE A 35 6.89 -8.66 4.14
N ARG A 36 7.49 -9.00 5.27
CA ARG A 36 6.87 -9.86 6.28
C ARG A 36 6.86 -9.12 7.60
N LEU A 37 5.69 -9.10 8.23
CA LEU A 37 5.52 -8.61 9.59
C LEU A 37 5.11 -9.81 10.44
N GLN A 38 6.07 -10.40 11.15
CA GLN A 38 5.94 -11.73 11.75
C GLN A 38 5.46 -12.78 10.71
N GLU A 39 4.26 -13.35 10.90
CA GLU A 39 3.65 -14.33 9.99
C GLU A 39 2.84 -13.68 8.86
N MET A 40 2.60 -12.38 8.92
CA MET A 40 1.84 -11.66 7.89
C MET A 40 2.71 -11.35 6.68
N LYS A 41 2.33 -11.87 5.50
CA LYS A 41 2.88 -11.42 4.22
C LYS A 41 2.17 -10.13 3.80
N GLY A 42 2.93 -9.11 3.42
CA GLY A 42 2.41 -7.86 2.90
C GLY A 42 3.17 -7.39 1.67
N CYS A 43 2.62 -6.38 1.00
CA CYS A 43 3.23 -5.75 -0.16
C CYS A 43 3.03 -4.24 -0.09
N ILE A 44 4.09 -3.48 -0.34
CA ILE A 44 4.04 -2.04 -0.53
C ILE A 44 4.03 -1.78 -2.03
N LEU A 45 3.01 -1.06 -2.51
CA LEU A 45 2.94 -0.53 -3.87
C LEU A 45 3.29 0.96 -3.82
N TYR A 46 4.16 1.42 -4.72
CA TYR A 46 4.58 2.82 -4.76
C TYR A 46 4.98 3.25 -6.17
N HIS A 47 4.74 4.52 -6.49
CA HIS A 47 5.09 5.08 -7.79
C HIS A 47 6.55 5.55 -7.80
N ILE A 48 7.35 5.06 -8.74
CA ILE A 48 8.81 5.26 -8.76
C ILE A 48 9.25 6.72 -8.87
N ALA A 49 8.48 7.54 -9.58
CA ALA A 49 8.78 8.96 -9.79
C ALA A 49 8.39 9.86 -8.60
N TYR A 50 7.42 9.45 -7.78
CA TYR A 50 6.84 10.28 -6.71
C TYR A 50 7.24 9.82 -5.31
N THR A 51 7.95 8.69 -5.21
CA THR A 51 8.34 8.12 -3.92
C THR A 51 9.80 8.44 -3.63
N ASP A 52 10.05 9.11 -2.52
CA ASP A 52 11.38 9.22 -1.94
C ASP A 52 11.84 7.83 -1.48
N ARG A 53 12.77 7.24 -2.22
CA ARG A 53 13.27 5.88 -1.98
C ARG A 53 14.07 5.77 -0.71
N GLU A 54 14.82 6.81 -0.33
CA GLU A 54 15.62 6.79 0.89
C GLU A 54 14.69 6.85 2.10
N ARG A 55 13.68 7.72 2.05
CA ARG A 55 12.63 7.77 3.07
C ARG A 55 11.84 6.47 3.13
N LEU A 56 11.41 5.90 2.00
CA LEU A 56 10.73 4.59 1.97
C LEU A 56 11.60 3.50 2.64
N GLN A 57 12.88 3.45 2.31
CA GLN A 57 13.79 2.44 2.85
C GLN A 57 14.01 2.62 4.37
N ASN A 58 14.22 3.85 4.83
CA ASN A 58 14.58 4.13 6.22
C ASN A 58 13.37 4.20 7.15
N SER A 59 12.26 4.75 6.67
CA SER A 59 11.06 5.01 7.47
C SER A 59 10.01 3.90 7.38
N VAL A 60 10.08 3.02 6.37
CA VAL A 60 9.06 1.98 6.16
C VAL A 60 9.67 0.59 6.12
N LEU A 61 10.56 0.32 5.17
CA LEU A 61 11.09 -1.03 4.95
C LEU A 61 11.97 -1.53 6.11
N LYS A 62 12.91 -0.72 6.59
CA LYS A 62 13.78 -1.09 7.72
C LYS A 62 12.97 -1.35 9.01
N PRO A 63 12.00 -0.51 9.41
CA PRO A 63 11.11 -0.81 10.53
C PRO A 63 10.35 -2.13 10.36
N LEU A 64 9.69 -2.35 9.22
CA LEU A 64 8.94 -3.59 8.96
C LEU A 64 9.81 -4.84 9.06
N GLN A 65 11.08 -4.77 8.65
CA GLN A 65 12.03 -5.88 8.74
C GLN A 65 12.51 -6.17 10.15
N ARG A 66 12.47 -5.18 11.05
CA ARG A 66 13.00 -5.28 12.43
C ARG A 66 11.90 -5.37 13.49
N ALA A 67 10.66 -5.13 13.10
CA ALA A 67 9.51 -5.11 13.97
C ALA A 67 9.35 -6.44 14.71
N THR A 68 9.18 -6.33 16.02
CA THR A 68 8.73 -7.44 16.86
C THR A 68 7.24 -7.36 17.13
N GLU A 69 6.62 -6.23 16.83
CA GLU A 69 5.21 -5.95 16.89
C GLU A 69 4.47 -6.59 15.71
N ASN A 70 3.16 -6.80 15.86
CA ASN A 70 2.31 -7.38 14.83
C ASN A 70 1.33 -6.37 14.19
N ARG A 71 1.35 -5.12 14.65
CA ARG A 71 0.47 -4.05 14.18
C ARG A 71 1.26 -3.01 13.40
N LEU A 72 0.79 -2.68 12.20
CA LEU A 72 1.45 -1.69 11.34
C LEU A 72 1.51 -0.31 12.00
N GLU A 73 0.48 0.08 12.74
CA GLU A 73 0.45 1.36 13.46
C GLU A 73 1.56 1.50 14.51
N ASP A 74 1.91 0.39 15.16
CA ASP A 74 2.96 0.36 16.20
C ASP A 74 4.37 0.35 15.56
N VAL A 75 4.50 -0.20 14.35
CA VAL A 75 5.77 -0.29 13.59
C VAL A 75 6.06 0.98 12.79
N LEU A 76 5.03 1.63 12.27
CA LEU A 76 5.11 2.80 11.40
C LEU A 76 4.40 4.02 12.03
N PRO A 77 4.78 4.42 13.26
CA PRO A 77 4.05 5.46 14.01
C PRO A 77 4.15 6.86 13.39
N ILE A 78 5.09 7.06 12.46
CA ILE A 78 5.33 8.33 11.77
C ILE A 78 4.50 8.50 10.49
N LEU A 79 3.77 7.46 10.07
CA LEU A 79 2.90 7.52 8.91
C LEU A 79 1.45 7.69 9.36
N ASP A 80 0.72 8.55 8.67
CA ASP A 80 -0.73 8.58 8.79
C ASP A 80 -1.31 7.38 8.03
N LEU A 81 -1.67 6.34 8.78
CA LEU A 81 -2.14 5.08 8.20
C LEU A 81 -3.67 5.07 8.13
N LYS A 82 -4.19 5.01 6.91
CA LYS A 82 -5.62 4.86 6.63
C LYS A 82 -5.92 3.44 6.19
N ARG A 83 -6.88 2.77 6.84
CA ARG A 83 -7.38 1.47 6.41
C ARG A 83 -8.51 1.67 5.39
N VAL A 84 -8.41 0.98 4.26
CA VAL A 84 -9.37 1.04 3.15
C VAL A 84 -9.83 -0.39 2.78
N HIS A 85 -11.04 -0.51 2.25
CA HIS A 85 -11.68 -1.81 1.95
C HIS A 85 -12.12 -1.95 0.48
N ASP A 86 -11.76 -0.98 -0.35
CA ASP A 86 -12.08 -0.95 -1.77
C ASP A 86 -10.92 -0.30 -2.55
N PHE A 87 -10.79 -0.66 -3.83
CA PHE A 87 -9.68 -0.18 -4.66
C PHE A 87 -9.77 1.31 -5.01
N HIS A 88 -10.96 1.90 -4.95
CA HIS A 88 -11.14 3.31 -5.27
C HIS A 88 -10.52 4.19 -4.19
N SER A 89 -10.93 3.97 -2.93
CA SER A 89 -10.39 4.63 -1.75
C SER A 89 -8.88 4.43 -1.62
N ALA A 90 -8.36 3.27 -2.03
CA ALA A 90 -6.94 2.98 -2.02
C ALA A 90 -6.14 3.73 -3.10
N ALA A 91 -6.75 3.99 -4.26
CA ALA A 91 -6.08 4.62 -5.39
C ALA A 91 -6.14 6.15 -5.35
N GLU A 92 -7.19 6.75 -4.77
CA GLU A 92 -7.33 8.21 -4.68
C GLU A 92 -6.34 8.82 -3.68
N GLY A 93 -5.93 8.09 -2.64
CA GLY A 93 -5.20 8.68 -1.53
C GLY A 93 -6.03 9.78 -0.84
N ASP A 94 -5.52 10.40 0.23
CA ASP A 94 -6.23 11.56 0.79
C ASP A 94 -6.13 12.74 -0.19
N GLU A 95 -7.18 12.97 -0.97
CA GLU A 95 -7.42 14.23 -1.71
C GLU A 95 -7.80 15.40 -0.76
N THR A 96 -7.65 15.22 0.56
CA THR A 96 -7.87 16.26 1.57
C THR A 96 -6.53 16.78 2.07
N GLY A 97 -5.95 17.68 1.29
CA GLY A 97 -4.98 18.66 1.79
C GLY A 97 -5.65 19.77 2.60
#